data_AF-A0A2V6EY75-F1
#
_entry.id   AF-A0A2V6EY75-F1
#
_cell.length_a   1.000
_cell.length_b   1.000
_cell.length_c   1.000
_cell.angle_alpha   90.00
_cell.angle_beta   90.00
_cell.angle_gamma   90.00
#
_symmetry.space_group_name_H-M   'P 1'
#
loop_
_entity.id
_entity.type
_entity.pdbx_description
1 polymer ?
#
loop_
_entity_poly.entity_id
_entity_poly.type
_entity_poly.pdbx_seq_one_letter_code
_entity_poly.pdbx_strand_id
1 'polypeptide(L)'
;MKKLGLPLFVAFVLCLAAPALPAQSDDPSETFLKAYMTSQQGEKLEHENQFKAALAKYRFAGTLLEQLRKAHSDWQPAIVEYRGRKVSESILRVQDKASTQENVSAPAENVAAAPQDLQPPVQVAKEAAAPP
;
A
#
# COMPACT_ATOMS: atom_id res chain seq x y z
N MET A 1 -42.15 39.69 -44.89
CA MET A 1 -42.77 39.52 -43.56
C MET A 1 -42.00 38.47 -42.76
N LYS A 2 -41.36 38.93 -41.67
CA LYS A 2 -40.99 38.24 -40.42
C LYS A 2 -40.44 36.79 -40.51
N LYS A 3 -39.11 36.67 -40.54
CA LYS A 3 -38.36 35.45 -40.21
C LYS A 3 -38.32 35.31 -38.68
N LEU A 4 -39.41 34.83 -38.07
CA LEU A 4 -39.52 34.67 -36.62
C LEU A 4 -39.37 33.18 -36.31
N GLY A 5 -38.19 32.75 -35.86
CA GLY A 5 -38.02 31.33 -35.51
C GLY A 5 -36.63 30.85 -35.07
N LEU A 6 -35.67 31.74 -34.78
CA LEU A 6 -34.32 31.30 -34.41
C LEU A 6 -33.72 31.80 -33.08
N PRO A 7 -34.35 32.69 -32.25
CA PRO A 7 -33.70 33.09 -31.00
C PRO A 7 -34.05 32.23 -29.76
N LEU A 8 -34.95 31.24 -29.85
CA LEU A 8 -35.34 30.44 -28.67
C LEU A 8 -34.45 29.20 -28.47
N PHE A 9 -33.92 28.60 -29.54
CA PHE A 9 -33.19 27.34 -29.45
C PHE A 9 -31.75 27.49 -28.95
N VAL A 10 -31.12 28.64 -29.17
CA VAL A 10 -29.74 28.90 -28.73
C VAL A 10 -29.65 29.13 -27.21
N ALA A 11 -30.71 29.67 -26.60
CA ALA A 11 -30.75 29.88 -25.14
C ALA A 11 -30.96 28.57 -24.35
N PHE A 12 -31.59 27.54 -24.95
CA PHE A 12 -31.84 26.26 -24.26
C PHE A 12 -30.61 25.36 -24.22
N VAL A 13 -29.74 25.42 -25.24
CA VAL A 13 -28.53 24.59 -25.32
C VAL A 13 -27.38 25.14 -24.46
N LEU A 14 -27.37 26.44 -24.16
CA LEU A 14 -26.29 27.07 -23.39
C LEU A 14 -26.36 26.81 -21.87
N CYS A 15 -27.51 26.37 -21.33
CA CYS A 15 -27.64 26.02 -19.91
C CYS A 15 -27.09 24.63 -19.53
N LEU A 16 -26.67 23.79 -20.49
CA LEU A 16 -26.15 22.45 -20.22
C LEU A 16 -24.62 22.38 -20.04
N ALA A 17 -23.91 23.50 -20.19
CA ALA A 17 -22.46 23.57 -20.08
C ALA A 17 -21.97 24.04 -18.70
N ALA A 18 -22.73 23.81 -17.64
CA ALA A 18 -22.21 24.01 -16.28
C ALA A 18 -21.18 22.90 -15.99
N PRO A 19 -19.91 23.21 -15.70
CA PRO A 19 -18.96 22.21 -15.26
C PRO A 19 -19.50 21.62 -13.95
N ALA A 20 -19.83 20.32 -13.96
CA ALA A 20 -20.11 19.59 -12.74
C ALA A 20 -18.82 19.59 -11.92
N LEU A 21 -18.70 20.53 -10.99
CA LEU A 21 -17.69 20.45 -9.94
C LEU A 21 -17.91 19.11 -9.24
N PRO A 22 -16.87 18.29 -9.01
CA PRO A 22 -17.03 17.11 -8.19
C PRO A 22 -17.52 17.58 -6.82
N ALA A 23 -18.79 17.33 -6.52
CA ALA A 23 -19.32 17.48 -5.18
C ALA A 23 -18.61 16.41 -4.35
N GLN A 24 -17.48 16.76 -3.76
CA GLN A 24 -16.85 15.94 -2.74
C GLN A 24 -17.87 15.90 -1.61
N SER A 25 -18.55 14.76 -1.48
CA SER A 25 -19.49 14.56 -0.37
C SER A 25 -18.68 14.68 0.92
N ASP A 26 -19.07 15.65 1.74
CA ASP A 26 -18.53 15.80 3.09
C ASP A 26 -19.40 15.02 4.09
N ASP A 27 -19.89 13.84 3.67
CA ASP A 27 -20.63 12.96 4.57
C ASP A 27 -19.61 12.09 5.32
N PRO A 28 -19.46 12.27 6.65
CA PRO A 28 -18.59 11.42 7.46
C PRO A 28 -18.96 9.93 7.36
N SER A 29 -20.23 9.61 7.14
CA SER A 29 -20.73 8.24 7.02
C SER A 29 -20.20 7.54 5.78
N GLU A 30 -20.10 8.25 4.64
CA GLU A 30 -19.53 7.71 3.40
C GLU A 30 -18.02 7.47 3.54
N THR A 31 -17.32 8.41 4.19
CA THR A 31 -15.88 8.26 4.45
C THR A 31 -15.61 7.05 5.36
N PHE A 32 -16.41 6.89 6.41
CA PHE A 32 -16.34 5.74 7.29
C PHE A 32 -16.64 4.43 6.54
N LEU A 33 -17.73 4.39 5.77
CA LEU A 33 -18.12 3.20 5.02
C LEU A 33 -17.02 2.78 4.04
N LYS A 34 -16.41 3.74 3.34
CA LYS A 34 -15.27 3.49 2.46
C LYS A 34 -14.07 2.92 3.23
N ALA A 35 -13.76 3.46 4.40
CA ALA A 35 -12.69 2.94 5.24
C ALA A 35 -12.97 1.49 5.69
N TYR A 36 -14.19 1.21 6.13
CA TYR A 36 -14.62 -0.12 6.56
C TYR A 36 -14.55 -1.13 5.41
N MET A 37 -15.10 -0.81 4.24
CA MET A 37 -15.05 -1.71 3.08
C MET A 37 -13.60 -1.93 2.60
N THR A 38 -12.76 -0.90 2.70
CA THR A 38 -11.34 -1.03 2.39
C THR A 38 -10.63 -1.96 3.39
N SER A 39 -10.93 -1.88 4.69
CA SER A 39 -10.35 -2.80 5.67
C SER A 39 -10.81 -4.23 5.44
N GLN A 40 -12.09 -4.45 5.10
CA GLN A 40 -12.62 -5.77 4.74
C GLN A 40 -11.94 -6.36 3.50
N GLN A 41 -11.61 -5.54 2.50
CA GLN A 41 -10.78 -5.99 1.37
C GLN A 41 -9.38 -6.39 1.82
N GLY A 42 -8.78 -5.64 2.76
CA GLY A 42 -7.50 -6.00 3.37
C GLY A 42 -7.56 -7.35 4.09
N GLU A 43 -8.60 -7.60 4.86
CA GLU A 43 -8.83 -8.88 5.55
C GLU A 43 -8.93 -10.03 4.54
N LYS A 44 -9.71 -9.87 3.47
CA LYS A 44 -9.81 -10.87 2.40
C LYS A 44 -8.44 -11.18 1.77
N LEU A 45 -7.67 -10.15 1.42
CA LEU A 45 -6.34 -10.32 0.83
C LEU A 45 -5.35 -10.97 1.81
N GLU A 46 -5.45 -10.65 3.11
CA GLU A 46 -4.67 -11.29 4.15
C GLU A 46 -4.98 -12.79 4.24
N HIS A 47 -6.26 -13.18 4.18
CA HIS A 47 -6.69 -14.58 4.15
C HIS A 47 -6.18 -15.33 2.91
N GLU A 48 -5.98 -14.62 1.79
CA GLU A 48 -5.43 -15.15 0.54
C GLU A 48 -3.89 -15.16 0.54
N ASN A 49 -3.23 -14.86 1.65
CA ASN A 49 -1.77 -14.70 1.79
C ASN A 49 -1.16 -13.62 0.87
N GLN A 50 -1.98 -12.67 0.40
CA GLN A 50 -1.55 -11.54 -0.42
C GLN A 50 -1.13 -10.36 0.49
N PHE A 51 -0.15 -10.57 1.37
CA PHE A 51 0.14 -9.64 2.47
C PHE A 51 0.55 -8.24 2.01
N LYS A 52 1.29 -8.09 0.89
CA LYS A 52 1.62 -6.76 0.33
C LYS A 52 0.37 -5.99 -0.09
N ALA A 53 -0.56 -6.65 -0.76
CA ALA A 53 -1.82 -6.04 -1.21
C ALA A 53 -2.74 -5.73 -0.01
N ALA A 54 -2.81 -6.65 0.95
CA ALA A 54 -3.55 -6.45 2.21
C ALA A 54 -3.04 -5.23 2.98
N LEU A 55 -1.71 -5.09 3.10
CA LEU A 55 -1.07 -3.96 3.77
C LEU A 55 -1.42 -2.62 3.12
N ALA A 56 -1.43 -2.56 1.78
CA ALA A 56 -1.84 -1.36 1.06
C ALA A 56 -3.29 -0.96 1.37
N LYS A 57 -4.21 -1.94 1.42
CA LYS A 57 -5.61 -1.69 1.79
C LYS A 57 -5.75 -1.19 3.22
N TYR A 58 -5.11 -1.86 4.20
CA TYR A 58 -5.19 -1.41 5.59
C TYR A 58 -4.60 -0.01 5.79
N ARG A 59 -3.48 0.33 5.15
CA ARG A 59 -2.92 1.69 5.19
C ARG A 59 -3.90 2.71 4.64
N PHE A 60 -4.54 2.43 3.50
CA PHE A 60 -5.54 3.33 2.94
C PHE A 60 -6.77 3.48 3.86
N ALA A 61 -7.29 2.39 4.44
CA ALA A 61 -8.35 2.45 5.43
C ALA A 61 -7.96 3.33 6.63
N GLY A 62 -6.73 3.22 7.11
CA GLY A 62 -6.19 4.05 8.18
C GLY A 62 -6.18 5.54 7.82
N THR A 63 -5.79 5.89 6.58
CA THR A 63 -5.82 7.30 6.12
C THR A 63 -7.23 7.88 6.10
N LEU A 64 -8.24 7.08 5.72
CA LEU A 64 -9.64 7.51 5.69
C LEU A 64 -10.19 7.73 7.10
N LEU A 65 -9.89 6.82 8.05
CA LEU A 65 -10.29 6.98 9.45
C LEU A 65 -9.61 8.18 10.10
N GLU A 66 -8.35 8.43 9.76
CA GLU A 66 -7.62 9.61 10.24
C GLU A 66 -8.21 10.91 9.69
N GLN A 67 -8.52 10.95 8.40
CA GLN A 67 -9.19 12.08 7.78
C GLN A 67 -10.55 12.33 8.43
N LEU A 68 -11.34 11.27 8.63
CA LEU A 68 -12.64 11.34 9.29
C LEU A 68 -12.52 11.91 10.70
N ARG A 69 -11.56 11.42 11.50
CA ARG A 69 -11.31 11.92 12.86
C ARG A 69 -10.94 13.41 12.87
N LYS A 70 -10.16 13.87 11.89
CA LYS A 70 -9.72 15.27 11.80
C LYS A 70 -10.81 16.22 11.32
N ALA A 71 -11.60 15.80 10.33
CA ALA A 71 -12.64 16.64 9.73
C ALA A 71 -13.93 16.62 10.56
N HIS A 72 -14.25 15.49 11.19
CA HIS A 72 -15.54 15.23 11.85
C HIS A 72 -15.31 14.57 13.22
N SER A 73 -14.62 15.28 14.13
CA SER A 73 -14.14 14.69 15.41
C SER A 73 -15.24 14.26 16.39
N ASP A 74 -16.42 14.85 16.28
CA ASP A 74 -17.62 14.55 17.08
C ASP A 74 -18.46 13.41 16.49
N TRP A 75 -18.18 13.02 15.23
CA TRP A 75 -18.89 11.96 14.55
C TRP A 75 -18.44 10.58 15.07
N GLN A 76 -19.32 9.93 15.83
CA GLN A 76 -19.17 8.54 16.29
C GLN A 76 -17.74 8.18 16.77
N PRO A 77 -17.13 8.97 17.68
CA PRO A 77 -15.71 8.86 18.00
C PRO A 77 -15.31 7.47 18.49
N ALA A 78 -16.17 6.82 19.28
CA ALA A 78 -15.93 5.47 19.79
C ALA A 78 -15.81 4.42 18.66
N ILE A 79 -16.61 4.56 17.59
CA ILE A 79 -16.58 3.62 16.46
C ILE A 79 -15.33 3.89 15.59
N VAL A 80 -15.03 5.17 15.33
CA VAL A 80 -13.84 5.56 14.56
C VAL A 80 -12.57 5.11 15.27
N GLU A 81 -12.48 5.29 16.59
CA GLU A 81 -11.36 4.84 17.40
C GLU A 81 -11.23 3.32 17.41
N TYR A 82 -12.34 2.60 17.64
CA TYR A 82 -12.34 1.15 17.61
C TYR A 82 -11.83 0.62 16.25
N ARG A 83 -12.38 1.13 15.14
CA ARG A 83 -11.96 0.71 13.80
C ARG A 83 -10.53 1.12 13.49
N GLY A 84 -10.10 2.32 13.93
CA GLY A 84 -8.73 2.78 13.79
C GLY A 84 -7.75 1.81 14.44
N ARG A 85 -8.01 1.45 15.70
CA ARG A 85 -7.22 0.46 16.42
C ARG A 85 -7.20 -0.91 15.73
N LYS A 86 -8.37 -1.42 15.29
CA LYS A 86 -8.44 -2.69 14.55
C LYS A 86 -7.59 -2.67 13.27
N VAL A 87 -7.62 -1.56 12.52
CA VAL A 87 -6.81 -1.39 11.31
C VAL A 87 -5.32 -1.33 11.66
N SER A 88 -4.92 -0.59 12.70
CA SER A 88 -3.53 -0.54 13.16
C SER A 88 -2.99 -1.90 13.60
N GLU A 89 -3.77 -2.67 14.37
CA GLU A 89 -3.45 -4.06 14.74
C GLU A 89 -3.22 -4.93 13.49
N SER A 90 -4.06 -4.76 12.46
CA SER A 90 -3.93 -5.48 11.19
C SER A 90 -2.70 -5.08 10.38
N ILE A 91 -2.34 -3.79 10.36
CA ILE A 91 -1.12 -3.32 9.69
C ILE A 91 0.11 -4.01 10.28
N LEU A 92 0.25 -4.03 11.61
CA LEU A 92 1.40 -4.65 12.28
C LEU A 92 1.48 -6.15 11.96
N ARG A 93 0.36 -6.86 12.16
CA ARG A 93 0.29 -8.31 11.90
C ARG A 93 0.62 -8.66 10.44
N VAL A 94 0.10 -7.91 9.47
CA VAL A 94 0.34 -8.19 8.05
C VAL A 94 1.73 -7.76 7.62
N GLN A 95 2.28 -6.70 8.20
CA GLN A 95 3.67 -6.31 7.97
C GLN A 95 4.63 -7.42 8.39
N ASP A 96 4.46 -7.98 9.59
CA ASP A 96 5.28 -9.09 10.09
C ASP A 96 5.18 -10.33 9.19
N LYS A 97 3.96 -10.68 8.74
CA LYS A 97 3.72 -11.78 7.80
C LYS A 97 4.37 -11.53 6.43
N ALA A 98 4.28 -10.31 5.91
CA ALA A 98 4.90 -9.94 4.64
C ALA A 98 6.43 -10.07 4.70
N SER A 99 7.05 -9.56 5.76
CA SER A 99 8.50 -9.67 5.96
C SER A 99 8.96 -11.11 6.13
N THR A 100 8.18 -11.94 6.84
CA THR A 100 8.47 -13.38 6.96
C THR A 100 8.40 -14.07 5.60
N GLN A 101 7.37 -13.77 4.79
CA GLN A 101 7.23 -14.35 3.44
C GLN A 101 8.36 -13.93 2.50
N GLU A 102 8.82 -12.68 2.59
CA GLU A 102 9.97 -12.19 1.82
C GLU A 102 11.26 -12.91 2.20
N ASN A 103 11.51 -13.15 3.50
CA ASN A 103 12.68 -13.89 3.97
C ASN A 103 12.68 -15.35 3.46
N VAL A 104 11.54 -16.03 3.55
CA VAL A 104 11.42 -17.43 3.05
C VAL A 104 11.57 -17.51 1.52
N SER A 105 11.18 -16.46 0.80
CA SER A 105 11.28 -16.42 -0.67
C SER A 105 12.64 -15.93 -1.16
N ALA A 106 13.52 -15.46 -0.29
CA ALA A 106 14.86 -15.03 -0.66
C ALA A 106 15.71 -16.26 -1.00
N PRO A 107 16.45 -16.26 -2.13
CA PRO A 107 17.42 -17.30 -2.42
C PRO A 107 18.42 -17.42 -1.27
N ALA A 108 18.69 -18.65 -0.83
CA ALA A 108 19.69 -18.97 0.17
C ALA A 108 21.11 -18.71 -0.38
N GLU A 109 21.49 -17.44 -0.49
CA GLU A 109 22.82 -17.01 -0.92
C GLU A 109 23.60 -16.39 0.25
N ASN A 110 23.57 -17.04 1.43
CA ASN A 110 24.60 -16.80 2.47
C ASN A 110 24.62 -17.86 3.58
N VAL A 111 24.73 -19.14 3.21
CA VAL A 111 25.20 -20.18 4.16
C VAL A 111 26.27 -21.03 3.47
N ALA A 112 27.27 -20.38 2.90
CA ALA A 112 28.47 -21.02 2.36
C ALA A 112 29.66 -20.05 2.40
N ALA A 113 29.95 -19.48 3.56
CA ALA A 113 31.19 -18.72 3.77
C ALA A 113 31.73 -18.93 5.19
N ALA A 114 32.29 -20.12 5.42
CA ALA A 114 33.34 -20.37 6.39
C ALA A 114 34.06 -21.68 6.02
N PRO A 115 35.39 -21.83 6.22
CA PRO A 115 36.50 -20.88 6.13
C PRO A 115 37.50 -21.33 5.02
N GLN A 116 37.92 -20.43 4.12
CA GLN A 116 39.03 -20.75 3.21
C GLN A 116 40.37 -20.51 3.91
N ASP A 117 40.99 -21.64 4.26
CA ASP A 117 42.42 -21.92 4.31
C ASP A 117 43.36 -20.70 4.43
N LEU A 118 43.87 -20.53 5.66
CA LEU A 118 45.14 -19.86 5.88
C LEU A 118 46.28 -20.76 5.38
N GLN A 119 46.72 -20.56 4.13
CA GLN A 119 48.09 -20.89 3.72
C GLN A 119 48.50 -20.08 2.49
N PRO A 120 49.55 -19.26 2.62
CA PRO A 120 50.70 -19.39 1.72
C PRO A 120 52.05 -19.05 2.41
N PRO A 121 53.23 -19.19 1.76
CA PRO A 121 53.58 -19.95 0.55
C PRO A 121 54.85 -20.83 0.71
N VAL A 122 54.93 -21.98 0.03
CA VAL A 122 56.24 -22.60 -0.26
C VAL A 122 56.73 -22.06 -1.60
N GLN A 123 57.67 -21.13 -1.54
CA GLN A 123 58.38 -20.64 -2.71
C GLN A 123 59.48 -21.64 -3.11
N VAL A 124 59.34 -22.13 -4.35
CA VAL A 124 60.37 -22.41 -5.35
C VAL A 124 61.83 -22.32 -4.88
N ALA A 125 62.51 -23.47 -4.81
CA ALA A 125 63.94 -23.56 -5.07
C ALA A 125 64.19 -24.66 -6.11
N LYS A 126 64.52 -24.17 -7.30
CA LYS A 126 64.94 -24.89 -8.48
C LYS A 126 66.41 -25.32 -8.31
N GLU A 127 66.67 -26.59 -8.60
CA GLU A 127 67.86 -27.08 -9.33
C GLU A 127 69.18 -27.42 -8.60
N ALA A 128 69.77 -28.48 -9.16
CA ALA A 128 71.18 -28.84 -9.25
C ALA A 128 71.77 -29.85 -8.23
N ALA A 129 71.93 -31.07 -8.76
CA ALA A 129 73.17 -31.85 -8.80
C ALA A 129 73.65 -32.57 -7.50
N ALA A 130 73.75 -33.90 -7.64
CA ALA A 130 74.54 -34.82 -6.82
C ALA A 130 76.05 -34.71 -7.11
N PRO A 131 76.89 -35.63 -6.60
CA PRO A 131 77.43 -35.85 -5.24
C PRO A 131 78.92 -35.38 -5.23
N PRO A 132 79.93 -35.83 -4.43
CA PRO A 132 80.17 -37.09 -3.68
C PRO A 132 79.92 -37.03 -2.16
#